data_AF-A0A970MQS9-F1
#
_entry.id   AF-A0A970MQS9-F1
#
_cell.length_a   1.000
_cell.length_b   1.000
_cell.length_c   1.000
_cell.angle_alpha   90.00
_cell.angle_beta   90.00
_cell.angle_gamma   90.00
#
_symmetry.space_group_name_H-M   'P 1'
#
loop_
_entity.id
_entity.type
_entity.pdbx_description
1 polymer ?
#
loop_
_entity_poly.entity_id
_entity_poly.type
_entity_poly.pdbx_seq_one_letter_code
_entity_poly.pdbx_strand_id
1 'polypeptide(L)'
;MATVIDNITLDETNVEFNYASDFVKHTDRLVYLTGKAGTGKTTFLKYLRETTTKNTVILAPTGVAAINAGGQTIHSFFQIKPSVYIPNDKRLRTRADIDDTDKSTIYDHFKYFKERLEIIRGMELLVIDEISMVRCDLLDVVDRLLRVFRRRESEPFGGVQVILIGDTFQLPPIADFEQWSLLQPYYKSPFFFSSKVIEQNKPVYIELKKIYRQNEQEFID
;
A
#
# COMPACT_ATOMS: atom_id res chain seq x y z
N MET A 1 31.57 3.97 2.70
CA MET A 1 31.25 5.38 2.99
C MET A 1 29.77 5.39 3.27
N ALA A 2 29.36 5.67 4.51
CA ALA A 2 27.95 5.61 4.88
C ALA A 2 27.14 6.60 4.03
N THR A 3 26.07 6.13 3.41
CA THR A 3 25.17 7.02 2.66
C THR A 3 24.41 7.87 3.67
N VAL A 4 24.57 9.19 3.58
CA VAL A 4 23.85 10.16 4.41
C VAL A 4 22.65 10.65 3.61
N ILE A 5 21.46 10.47 4.16
CA ILE A 5 20.18 10.96 3.60
C ILE A 5 19.54 11.84 4.67
N ASP A 6 19.27 13.11 4.37
CA ASP A 6 18.69 14.07 5.33
C ASP A 6 19.43 14.15 6.69
N ASN A 7 20.77 14.16 6.69
CA ASN A 7 21.63 14.08 7.89
C ASN A 7 21.47 12.78 8.72
N ILE A 8 20.84 11.74 8.17
CA ILE A 8 20.76 10.41 8.76
C ILE A 8 21.82 9.53 8.10
N THR A 9 22.87 9.22 8.84
CA THR A 9 23.86 8.22 8.45
C THR A 9 23.20 6.85 8.45
N LEU A 10 23.13 6.18 7.30
CA LEU A 10 22.63 4.82 7.26
C LEU A 10 23.49 3.92 8.13
N ASP A 11 22.79 3.23 9.01
CA ASP A 11 23.37 2.25 9.89
C ASP A 11 23.58 0.95 9.11
N GLU A 12 24.81 0.76 8.63
CA GLU A 12 25.21 -0.44 7.88
C GLU A 12 25.02 -1.73 8.70
N THR A 13 24.81 -1.65 10.02
CA THR A 13 24.52 -2.80 10.89
C THR A 13 23.03 -3.18 10.93
N ASN A 14 22.13 -2.37 10.36
CA ASN A 14 20.70 -2.67 10.30
C ASN A 14 20.40 -3.61 9.12
N VAL A 15 20.60 -4.91 9.37
CA VAL A 15 20.47 -5.97 8.39
C VAL A 15 19.07 -6.01 7.76
N GLU A 16 18.00 -5.86 8.54
CA GLU A 16 16.62 -5.88 8.01
C GLU A 16 16.31 -4.68 7.11
N PHE A 17 16.87 -3.50 7.43
CA PHE A 17 16.75 -2.32 6.56
C PHE A 17 17.44 -2.54 5.21
N ASN A 18 18.66 -3.08 5.23
CA ASN A 18 19.44 -3.35 4.01
C ASN A 18 18.74 -4.41 3.15
N TYR A 19 18.26 -5.50 3.76
CA TYR A 19 17.47 -6.49 3.03
C TYR A 19 16.21 -5.90 2.40
N ALA A 20 15.46 -5.07 3.14
CA ALA A 20 14.30 -4.40 2.56
C ALA A 20 14.70 -3.55 1.35
N SER A 21 15.77 -2.76 1.44
CA SER A 21 16.30 -1.96 0.34
C SER A 21 16.65 -2.83 -0.87
N ASP A 22 17.36 -3.93 -0.67
CA ASP A 22 17.79 -4.82 -1.75
C ASP A 22 16.61 -5.51 -2.43
N PHE A 23 15.60 -5.94 -1.65
CA PHE A 23 14.35 -6.46 -2.21
C PHE A 23 13.66 -5.43 -3.10
N VAL A 24 13.59 -4.15 -2.67
CA VAL A 24 12.97 -3.11 -3.50
C VAL A 24 13.80 -2.83 -4.75
N LYS A 25 15.13 -2.83 -4.68
CA LYS A 25 15.99 -2.50 -5.82
C LYS A 25 16.08 -3.61 -6.86
N HIS A 26 16.17 -4.87 -6.39
CA HIS A 26 16.57 -5.99 -7.25
C HIS A 26 15.44 -6.99 -7.54
N THR A 27 14.25 -6.77 -6.98
CA THR A 27 13.08 -7.64 -7.23
C THR A 27 11.84 -6.83 -7.57
N ASP A 28 10.78 -7.54 -7.92
CA ASP A 28 9.41 -7.05 -8.12
C ASP A 28 8.43 -7.62 -7.08
N ARG A 29 8.95 -8.29 -6.04
CA ARG A 29 8.13 -8.97 -5.03
C ARG A 29 7.37 -7.98 -4.15
N LEU A 30 6.17 -8.38 -3.73
CA LEU A 30 5.42 -7.70 -2.70
C LEU A 30 6.18 -7.80 -1.37
N VAL A 31 6.33 -6.68 -0.66
CA VAL A 31 7.00 -6.62 0.64
C VAL A 31 6.04 -6.02 1.66
N TYR A 32 5.99 -6.62 2.85
CA TYR A 32 5.40 -6.01 4.02
C TYR A 32 6.51 -5.69 5.02
N LEU A 33 6.81 -4.39 5.15
CA LEU A 33 7.77 -3.85 6.09
C LEU A 33 7.06 -3.36 7.35
N THR A 34 7.39 -3.97 8.48
CA THR A 34 6.83 -3.63 9.78
C THR A 34 7.93 -3.34 10.80
N GLY A 35 7.54 -3.09 12.03
CA GLY A 35 8.41 -2.83 13.16
C GLY A 35 7.72 -1.87 14.13
N LYS A 36 8.16 -1.88 15.38
CA LYS A 36 7.59 -1.03 16.44
C LYS A 36 7.77 0.47 16.16
N ALA A 37 7.14 1.31 16.97
CA ALA A 37 7.39 2.75 16.93
C ALA A 37 8.90 3.04 17.11
N GLY A 38 9.44 3.94 16.30
CA GLY A 38 10.86 4.33 16.39
C GLY A 38 11.86 3.34 15.78
N THR A 39 11.43 2.31 15.03
CA THR A 39 12.34 1.36 14.37
C THR A 39 12.85 1.80 12.99
N GLY A 40 12.50 3.01 12.55
CA GLY A 40 13.01 3.58 11.30
C GLY A 40 12.16 3.34 10.05
N LYS A 41 10.88 2.94 10.16
CA LYS A 41 9.96 2.79 9.01
C LYS A 41 9.90 4.06 8.12
N THR A 42 9.69 5.22 8.73
CA THR A 42 9.67 6.50 8.00
C THR A 42 11.03 6.83 7.39
N THR A 43 12.12 6.51 8.08
CA THR A 43 13.50 6.65 7.55
C THR A 43 13.70 5.76 6.33
N PHE A 44 13.18 4.53 6.34
CA PHE A 44 13.22 3.63 5.20
C PHE A 44 12.48 4.19 3.99
N LEU A 45 11.27 4.73 4.20
CA LEU A 45 10.50 5.36 3.14
C LEU A 45 11.26 6.54 2.50
N LYS A 46 11.87 7.40 3.32
CA LYS A 46 12.70 8.51 2.84
C LYS A 46 13.90 8.02 2.05
N TYR A 47 14.64 7.06 2.60
CA TYR A 47 15.77 6.43 1.92
C TYR A 47 15.37 5.87 0.55
N LEU A 48 14.24 5.15 0.51
CA LEU A 48 13.75 4.55 -0.72
C LEU A 48 13.42 5.61 -1.76
N ARG A 49 12.76 6.70 -1.37
CA ARG A 49 12.40 7.81 -2.26
C ARG A 49 13.63 8.46 -2.90
N GLU A 50 14.74 8.57 -2.18
CA GLU A 50 15.95 9.23 -2.67
C GLU A 50 16.86 8.30 -3.47
N THR A 51 16.82 7.00 -3.21
CA THR A 51 17.77 6.04 -3.80
C THR A 51 17.17 5.15 -4.88
N THR A 52 15.85 5.06 -4.98
CA THR A 52 15.19 4.30 -6.04
C THR A 52 15.19 5.08 -7.35
N THR A 53 15.49 4.38 -8.44
CA THR A 53 15.30 4.91 -9.80
C THR A 53 13.94 4.56 -10.40
N LYS A 54 13.15 3.75 -9.68
CA LYS A 54 11.82 3.31 -10.12
C LYS A 54 10.83 4.46 -10.12
N ASN A 55 9.93 4.48 -11.11
CA ASN A 55 8.77 5.35 -11.13
C ASN A 55 7.85 5.03 -9.95
N THR A 56 8.01 5.79 -8.86
CA THR A 56 7.45 5.47 -7.55
C THR A 56 6.26 6.36 -7.22
N VAL A 57 5.18 5.74 -6.76
CA VAL A 57 4.03 6.44 -6.17
C VAL A 57 3.92 6.06 -4.69
N ILE A 58 3.86 7.09 -3.84
CA ILE A 58 3.71 6.93 -2.38
C ILE A 58 2.28 7.33 -2.01
N LEU A 59 1.57 6.42 -1.36
CA LEU A 59 0.20 6.59 -0.88
C LEU A 59 0.09 6.33 0.61
N ALA A 60 -0.97 6.88 1.21
CA ALA A 60 -1.34 6.62 2.61
C ALA A 60 -2.88 6.63 2.77
N PRO A 61 -3.44 6.05 3.84
CA PRO A 61 -4.88 6.01 4.08
C PRO A 61 -5.50 7.37 4.44
N THR A 62 -4.76 8.24 5.13
CA THR A 62 -5.26 9.54 5.62
C THR A 62 -4.47 10.72 5.07
N GLY A 63 -5.06 11.92 5.09
CA GLY A 63 -4.40 13.14 4.60
C GLY A 63 -3.12 13.49 5.37
N VAL A 64 -3.13 13.36 6.70
CA VAL A 64 -1.96 13.64 7.55
C VAL A 64 -0.83 12.64 7.25
N ALA A 65 -1.15 11.34 7.18
CA ALA A 65 -0.16 10.32 6.84
C ALA A 65 0.41 10.54 5.43
N ALA A 66 -0.43 10.92 4.46
CA ALA A 66 0.01 11.21 3.10
C ALA A 66 0.99 12.39 3.04
N ILE A 67 0.73 13.47 3.78
CA ILE A 67 1.63 14.63 3.87
C ILE A 67 2.97 14.19 4.48
N ASN A 68 2.95 13.44 5.59
CA ASN A 68 4.16 12.98 6.27
C ASN A 68 5.00 12.04 5.39
N ALA A 69 4.35 11.19 4.61
CA ALA A 69 4.98 10.30 3.64
C ALA A 69 5.48 11.03 2.37
N GLY A 70 5.11 12.31 2.18
CA GLY A 70 5.41 13.06 0.96
C GLY A 70 4.65 12.54 -0.27
N GLY A 71 3.46 11.97 -0.04
CA GLY A 71 2.61 11.35 -1.05
C GLY A 71 1.21 11.94 -1.09
N GLN A 72 0.23 11.13 -1.47
CA GLN A 72 -1.19 11.51 -1.48
C GLN A 72 -2.07 10.37 -0.93
N THR A 73 -3.35 10.63 -0.66
CA THR A 73 -4.20 9.55 -0.15
C THR A 73 -4.50 8.49 -1.23
N ILE A 74 -4.74 7.24 -0.81
CA ILE A 74 -5.20 6.16 -1.71
C ILE A 74 -6.47 6.59 -2.45
N HIS A 75 -7.44 7.14 -1.69
CA HIS A 75 -8.71 7.62 -2.22
C HIS A 75 -8.52 8.70 -3.30
N SER A 76 -7.70 9.72 -3.04
CA SER A 76 -7.46 10.81 -3.99
C SER A 76 -6.70 10.37 -5.24
N PHE A 77 -5.70 9.48 -5.10
CA PHE A 77 -4.91 9.03 -6.25
C PHE A 77 -5.74 8.21 -7.22
N PHE A 78 -6.44 7.20 -6.69
CA PHE A 78 -7.24 6.27 -7.47
C PHE A 78 -8.69 6.73 -7.70
N GLN A 79 -9.07 7.91 -7.20
CA GLN A 79 -10.45 8.42 -7.23
C GLN A 79 -11.48 7.44 -6.62
N ILE A 80 -11.09 6.71 -5.58
CA ILE A 80 -11.95 5.75 -4.90
C ILE A 80 -12.85 6.49 -3.93
N LYS A 81 -14.16 6.46 -4.17
CA LYS A 81 -15.15 6.99 -3.22
C LYS A 81 -15.15 6.17 -1.92
N PRO A 82 -15.20 6.81 -0.73
CA PRO A 82 -15.34 6.11 0.55
C PRO A 82 -16.62 5.27 0.59
N SER A 83 -16.49 3.98 0.33
CA SER A 83 -17.57 3.00 0.31
C SER A 83 -16.99 1.60 0.49
N VAL A 84 -17.85 0.64 0.75
CA VAL A 84 -17.49 -0.79 0.82
C VAL A 84 -17.50 -1.37 -0.59
N TYR A 85 -16.53 -2.21 -0.92
CA TYR A 85 -16.47 -2.94 -2.19
C TYR A 85 -16.43 -4.44 -1.92
N ILE A 86 -17.50 -5.14 -2.30
CA ILE A 86 -17.57 -6.60 -2.15
C ILE A 86 -16.93 -7.29 -3.37
N PRO A 87 -16.53 -8.57 -3.26
CA PRO A 87 -16.15 -9.34 -4.43
C PRO A 87 -17.23 -9.28 -5.53
N ASN A 88 -16.80 -9.17 -6.79
CA ASN A 88 -17.67 -9.02 -7.97
C ASN A 88 -18.56 -7.76 -7.96
N ASP A 89 -18.18 -6.70 -7.23
CA ASP A 89 -18.87 -5.42 -7.28
C ASP A 89 -19.00 -4.91 -8.73
N LYS A 90 -20.21 -4.54 -9.14
CA LYS A 90 -20.51 -4.08 -10.50
C LYS A 90 -19.68 -2.85 -10.89
N ARG A 91 -19.22 -2.04 -9.93
CA ARG A 91 -18.36 -0.88 -10.20
C ARG A 91 -16.96 -1.26 -10.66
N LEU A 92 -16.53 -2.51 -10.47
CA LEU A 92 -15.18 -3.01 -10.77
C LEU A 92 -15.13 -3.96 -11.99
N ARG A 93 -16.27 -4.20 -12.65
CA ARG A 93 -16.34 -5.06 -13.83
C ARG A 93 -15.88 -4.33 -15.09
N THR A 94 -15.21 -5.05 -15.99
CA THR A 94 -14.77 -4.50 -17.28
C THR A 94 -15.85 -4.58 -18.35
N ARG A 95 -16.87 -5.43 -18.15
CA ARG A 95 -18.00 -5.62 -19.05
C ARG A 95 -19.27 -5.89 -18.25
N ALA A 96 -20.40 -5.39 -18.73
CA ALA A 96 -21.70 -5.71 -18.17
C ALA A 96 -22.27 -6.98 -18.81
N ASP A 97 -23.01 -7.77 -18.03
CA ASP A 97 -23.71 -8.93 -18.56
C ASP A 97 -24.83 -8.51 -19.51
N ILE A 98 -25.22 -9.40 -20.43
CA ILE A 98 -26.22 -9.12 -21.47
C ILE A 98 -27.56 -8.72 -20.84
N ASP A 99 -27.96 -9.39 -19.76
CA ASP A 99 -29.26 -9.21 -19.11
C ASP A 99 -29.26 -8.18 -17.97
N ASP A 100 -28.09 -7.60 -17.63
CA ASP A 100 -28.03 -6.62 -16.54
C ASP A 100 -28.62 -5.27 -16.97
N THR A 101 -29.49 -4.70 -16.14
CA THR A 101 -30.09 -3.38 -16.38
C THR A 101 -29.07 -2.26 -16.21
N ASP A 102 -28.13 -2.42 -15.27
CA ASP A 102 -26.98 -1.55 -15.14
C ASP A 102 -25.94 -1.98 -16.18
N LYS A 103 -25.55 -1.08 -17.09
CA LYS A 103 -24.49 -1.30 -18.08
C LYS A 103 -23.16 -0.62 -17.71
N SER A 104 -23.10 0.06 -16.56
CA SER A 104 -21.89 0.75 -16.12
C SER A 104 -20.74 -0.22 -15.87
N THR A 105 -19.54 0.24 -16.15
CA THR A 105 -18.29 -0.49 -16.01
C THR A 105 -17.32 0.27 -15.14
N ILE A 106 -16.19 -0.35 -14.83
CA ILE A 106 -15.07 0.27 -14.13
C ILE A 106 -14.61 1.59 -14.78
N TYR A 107 -14.74 1.74 -16.11
CA TYR A 107 -14.37 2.97 -16.82
C TYR A 107 -15.34 4.13 -16.59
N ASP A 108 -16.58 3.83 -16.19
CA ASP A 108 -17.60 4.83 -15.84
C ASP A 108 -17.44 5.32 -14.41
N HIS A 109 -17.04 4.42 -13.50
CA HIS A 109 -16.88 4.70 -12.08
C HIS A 109 -15.51 5.31 -11.73
N PHE A 110 -14.46 4.96 -12.49
CA PHE A 110 -13.09 5.41 -12.25
C PHE A 110 -12.54 6.13 -13.49
N LYS A 111 -12.66 7.46 -13.50
CA LYS A 111 -12.32 8.30 -14.66
C LYS A 111 -11.00 9.01 -14.47
N TYR A 112 -9.95 8.49 -15.10
CA TYR A 112 -8.64 9.13 -15.06
C TYR A 112 -8.41 10.04 -16.27
N PHE A 113 -7.95 11.26 -15.99
CA PHE A 113 -7.35 12.12 -17.01
C PHE A 113 -6.07 11.50 -17.57
N LYS A 114 -5.65 11.98 -18.74
CA LYS A 114 -4.52 11.41 -19.49
C LYS A 114 -3.25 11.34 -18.64
N GLU A 115 -2.93 12.40 -17.91
CA GLU A 115 -1.74 12.52 -17.06
C GLU A 115 -1.77 11.48 -15.92
N ARG A 116 -2.92 11.31 -15.26
CA ARG A 116 -3.09 10.30 -14.20
C ARG A 116 -2.95 8.89 -14.77
N LEU A 117 -3.49 8.64 -15.95
CA LEU A 117 -3.41 7.35 -16.61
C LEU A 117 -1.98 7.00 -17.06
N GLU A 118 -1.22 8.00 -17.51
CA GLU A 118 0.22 7.87 -17.81
C GLU A 118 1.01 7.50 -16.55
N ILE A 119 0.75 8.16 -15.41
CA ILE A 119 1.36 7.81 -14.12
C ILE A 119 1.00 6.37 -13.73
N ILE A 120 -0.27 5.97 -13.78
CA ILE A 120 -0.71 4.62 -13.41
C ILE A 120 -0.04 3.56 -14.30
N ARG A 121 0.06 3.81 -15.61
CA ARG A 121 0.67 2.86 -16.55
C ARG A 121 2.19 2.75 -16.38
N GLY A 122 2.86 3.89 -16.18
CA GLY A 122 4.30 4.00 -15.98
C GLY A 122 4.80 3.66 -14.58
N MET A 123 3.89 3.41 -13.61
CA MET A 123 4.25 3.07 -12.24
C MET A 123 5.01 1.75 -12.15
N GLU A 124 6.15 1.76 -11.49
CA GLU A 124 6.97 0.56 -11.26
C GLU A 124 6.93 0.14 -9.79
N LEU A 125 6.77 1.12 -8.89
CA LEU A 125 6.77 0.92 -7.44
C LEU A 125 5.59 1.67 -6.81
N LEU A 126 4.77 0.96 -6.05
CA LEU A 126 3.74 1.53 -5.19
C LEU A 126 4.14 1.31 -3.73
N VAL A 127 4.27 2.40 -2.98
CA VAL A 127 4.45 2.34 -1.53
C VAL A 127 3.17 2.77 -0.85
N ILE A 128 2.66 1.97 0.08
CA ILE A 128 1.52 2.31 0.92
C ILE A 128 2.01 2.40 2.36
N ASP A 129 2.13 3.63 2.87
CA ASP A 129 2.45 3.89 4.27
C ASP A 129 1.19 3.79 5.14
N GLU A 130 1.37 3.51 6.43
CA GLU A 130 0.31 3.22 7.40
C GLU A 130 -0.68 2.13 6.93
N ILE A 131 -0.16 1.05 6.32
CA ILE A 131 -0.98 -0.03 5.75
C ILE A 131 -1.89 -0.70 6.78
N SER A 132 -1.55 -0.65 8.07
CA SER A 132 -2.38 -1.19 9.15
C SER A 132 -3.76 -0.56 9.22
N MET A 133 -3.92 0.69 8.75
CA MET A 133 -5.22 1.37 8.70
C MET A 133 -6.00 1.10 7.41
N VAL A 134 -5.44 0.37 6.45
CA VAL A 134 -6.08 0.07 5.17
C VAL A 134 -6.96 -1.17 5.29
N ARG A 135 -8.21 -1.03 4.86
CA ARG A 135 -9.19 -2.12 4.87
C ARG A 135 -8.92 -3.12 3.74
N CYS A 136 -9.23 -4.40 3.97
CA CYS A 136 -8.99 -5.48 3.01
C CYS A 136 -9.58 -5.25 1.62
N ASP A 137 -10.84 -4.83 1.53
CA ASP A 137 -11.52 -4.52 0.27
C ASP A 137 -10.87 -3.35 -0.47
N LEU A 138 -10.41 -2.31 0.24
CA LEU A 138 -9.74 -1.17 -0.38
C LEU A 138 -8.45 -1.61 -1.08
N LEU A 139 -7.70 -2.54 -0.49
CA LEU A 139 -6.48 -3.07 -1.12
C LEU A 139 -6.81 -3.92 -2.36
N ASP A 140 -7.88 -4.72 -2.34
CA ASP A 140 -8.35 -5.47 -3.51
C ASP A 140 -8.89 -4.55 -4.63
N VAL A 141 -9.50 -3.42 -4.27
CA VAL A 141 -9.89 -2.38 -5.25
C VAL A 141 -8.64 -1.80 -5.92
N VAL A 142 -7.59 -1.47 -5.15
CA VAL A 142 -6.33 -0.98 -5.70
C VAL A 142 -5.71 -2.00 -6.66
N ASP A 143 -5.66 -3.28 -6.28
CA ASP A 143 -5.21 -4.38 -7.14
C ASP A 143 -6.00 -4.41 -8.46
N ARG A 144 -7.34 -4.41 -8.38
CA ARG A 144 -8.20 -4.47 -9.55
C ARG A 144 -8.03 -3.27 -10.47
N LEU A 145 -7.93 -2.05 -9.91
CA LEU A 145 -7.72 -0.84 -10.70
C LEU A 145 -6.38 -0.90 -11.43
N LEU A 146 -5.29 -1.28 -10.76
CA LEU A 146 -3.99 -1.38 -11.42
C LEU A 146 -4.00 -2.45 -12.52
N ARG A 147 -4.56 -3.63 -12.27
CA ARG A 147 -4.73 -4.68 -13.29
C ARG A 147 -5.43 -4.18 -14.55
N VAL A 148 -6.56 -3.49 -14.39
CA VAL A 148 -7.38 -3.02 -15.52
C VAL A 148 -6.70 -1.84 -16.24
N PHE A 149 -6.29 -0.80 -15.52
CA PHE A 149 -5.80 0.44 -16.14
C PHE A 149 -4.38 0.32 -16.69
N ARG A 150 -3.58 -0.64 -16.18
CA ARG A 150 -2.29 -1.06 -16.75
C ARG A 150 -2.42 -2.15 -17.82
N ARG A 151 -3.61 -2.71 -18.04
CA ARG A 151 -3.88 -3.80 -19.00
C ARG A 151 -3.06 -5.06 -18.73
N ARG A 152 -2.91 -5.41 -17.45
CA ARG A 152 -2.17 -6.58 -16.94
C ARG A 152 -3.04 -7.36 -15.97
N GLU A 153 -4.14 -7.93 -16.48
CA GLU A 153 -5.19 -8.51 -15.63
C GLU A 153 -4.74 -9.76 -14.84
N SER A 154 -3.76 -10.49 -15.36
CA SER A 154 -3.22 -11.71 -14.74
C SER A 154 -2.15 -11.44 -13.68
N GLU A 155 -1.61 -10.22 -13.61
CA GLU A 155 -0.52 -9.87 -12.70
C GLU A 155 -1.07 -9.18 -11.44
N PRO A 156 -0.67 -9.57 -10.21
CA PRO A 156 -1.04 -8.83 -9.02
C PRO A 156 -0.58 -7.38 -9.13
N PHE A 157 -1.44 -6.46 -8.72
CA PHE A 157 -1.30 -5.02 -8.84
C PHE A 157 -0.93 -4.56 -10.26
N GLY A 158 -1.36 -5.31 -11.28
CA GLY A 158 -0.99 -5.05 -12.67
C GLY A 158 0.52 -5.03 -12.89
N GLY A 159 1.28 -5.85 -12.17
CA GLY A 159 2.74 -5.94 -12.28
C GLY A 159 3.49 -4.78 -11.62
N VAL A 160 2.85 -3.99 -10.76
CA VAL A 160 3.53 -2.99 -9.92
C VAL A 160 4.16 -3.71 -8.74
N GLN A 161 5.42 -3.40 -8.41
CA GLN A 161 5.98 -3.84 -7.14
C GLN A 161 5.32 -3.06 -6.00
N VAL A 162 4.79 -3.75 -4.99
CA VAL A 162 4.09 -3.11 -3.86
C VAL A 162 4.87 -3.28 -2.56
N ILE A 163 5.13 -2.16 -1.88
CA ILE A 163 5.72 -2.11 -0.54
C ILE A 163 4.67 -1.58 0.43
N LEU A 164 4.30 -2.43 1.36
CA LEU A 164 3.35 -2.13 2.42
C LEU A 164 4.15 -1.77 3.67
N ILE A 165 3.99 -0.57 4.22
CA ILE A 165 4.70 -0.11 5.41
C ILE A 165 3.69 0.18 6.51
N GLY A 166 3.89 -0.39 7.70
CA GLY A 166 3.05 -0.07 8.85
C GLY A 166 3.13 -1.08 9.97
N ASP A 167 2.53 -0.73 11.11
CA ASP A 167 2.54 -1.54 12.33
C ASP A 167 1.11 -1.91 12.74
N THR A 168 0.74 -3.18 12.58
CA THR A 168 -0.60 -3.69 12.89
C THR A 168 -0.97 -3.59 14.37
N PHE A 169 0.00 -3.35 15.26
CA PHE A 169 -0.26 -3.18 16.69
C PHE A 169 -0.56 -1.72 17.09
N GLN A 170 -0.42 -0.75 16.18
CA GLN A 170 -0.66 0.67 16.48
C GLN A 170 -2.10 1.10 16.18
N LEU A 171 -2.47 1.13 14.90
CA LEU A 171 -3.78 1.61 14.48
C LEU A 171 -4.42 0.64 13.46
N PRO A 172 -5.57 0.03 13.80
CA PRO A 172 -6.31 -0.84 12.91
C PRO A 172 -7.10 -0.04 11.86
N PRO A 173 -7.64 -0.69 10.83
CA PRO A 173 -8.54 -0.01 9.91
C PRO A 173 -9.82 0.43 10.64
N ILE A 174 -10.33 1.59 10.28
CA ILE A 174 -11.66 2.02 10.72
C ILE A 174 -12.68 1.30 9.85
N ALA A 175 -13.32 0.27 10.42
CA ALA A 175 -14.49 -0.37 9.84
C ALA A 175 -15.61 -0.32 10.89
N ASP A 176 -16.65 0.47 10.63
CA ASP A 176 -17.85 0.44 11.47
C ASP A 176 -18.57 -0.90 11.32
N PHE A 177 -19.50 -1.17 12.24
CA PHE A 177 -20.21 -2.46 12.30
C PHE A 177 -21.00 -2.76 11.02
N GLU A 178 -21.59 -1.73 10.39
CA GLU A 178 -22.39 -1.89 9.17
C GLU A 178 -21.50 -2.27 7.98
N GLN A 179 -20.38 -1.58 7.80
CA GLN A 179 -19.40 -1.88 6.76
C GLN A 179 -18.81 -3.28 6.93
N TRP A 180 -18.47 -3.65 8.17
CA TRP A 180 -17.92 -4.98 8.43
C TRP A 180 -18.95 -6.09 8.19
N SER A 181 -20.22 -5.87 8.55
CA SER A 181 -21.28 -6.86 8.31
C SER A 181 -21.45 -7.23 6.83
N LEU A 182 -21.20 -6.27 5.92
CA LEU A 182 -21.21 -6.51 4.48
C LEU A 182 -19.97 -7.26 3.98
N LEU A 183 -18.84 -7.12 4.66
CA LEU A 183 -17.53 -7.67 4.27
C LEU A 183 -17.23 -9.03 4.89
N GLN A 184 -17.73 -9.29 6.10
CA GLN A 184 -17.47 -10.50 6.88
C GLN A 184 -17.77 -11.81 6.12
N PRO A 185 -18.78 -11.92 5.23
CA PRO A 185 -18.98 -13.14 4.44
C PRO A 185 -17.84 -13.46 3.48
N TYR A 186 -17.04 -12.46 3.11
CA TYR A 186 -16.02 -12.55 2.07
C TYR A 186 -14.59 -12.52 2.61
N TYR A 187 -14.37 -11.84 3.73
CA TYR A 187 -13.06 -11.57 4.31
C TYR A 187 -12.96 -12.08 5.75
N LYS A 188 -11.78 -12.58 6.14
CA LYS A 188 -11.54 -13.12 7.49
C LYS A 188 -11.47 -12.04 8.57
N SER A 189 -11.01 -10.84 8.20
CA SER A 189 -10.90 -9.67 9.08
C SER A 189 -10.92 -8.39 8.23
N PRO A 190 -11.12 -7.20 8.83
CA PRO A 190 -11.09 -5.94 8.08
C PRO A 190 -9.67 -5.53 7.67
N PHE A 191 -8.62 -6.17 8.21
CA PHE A 191 -7.24 -5.79 7.97
C PHE A 191 -6.76 -6.14 6.56
N PHE A 192 -5.87 -5.32 5.99
CA PHE A 192 -5.31 -5.49 4.65
C PHE A 192 -4.79 -6.91 4.34
N PHE A 193 -4.24 -7.62 5.32
CA PHE A 193 -3.70 -8.97 5.14
C PHE A 193 -4.76 -10.04 4.86
N SER A 194 -6.04 -9.72 5.08
CA SER A 194 -7.18 -10.56 4.71
C SER A 194 -7.69 -10.29 3.29
N SER A 195 -7.13 -9.33 2.56
CA SER A 195 -7.46 -9.08 1.15
C SER A 195 -7.11 -10.28 0.28
N LYS A 196 -7.88 -10.50 -0.78
CA LYS A 196 -7.70 -11.65 -1.67
C LYS A 196 -6.37 -11.59 -2.39
N VAL A 197 -5.94 -10.40 -2.82
CA VAL A 197 -4.64 -10.22 -3.48
C VAL A 197 -3.49 -10.64 -2.57
N ILE A 198 -3.54 -10.34 -1.27
CA ILE A 198 -2.49 -10.72 -0.31
C ILE A 198 -2.56 -12.20 0.07
N GLU A 199 -3.76 -12.77 0.24
CA GLU A 199 -3.91 -14.21 0.50
C GLU A 199 -3.34 -15.06 -0.65
N GLN A 200 -3.50 -14.61 -1.89
CA GLN A 200 -3.00 -15.27 -3.10
C GLN A 200 -1.51 -14.98 -3.36
N ASN A 201 -1.03 -13.80 -2.98
CA ASN A 201 0.32 -13.33 -3.25
C ASN A 201 0.97 -12.89 -1.94
N LYS A 202 1.42 -13.88 -1.14
CA LYS A 202 1.99 -13.60 0.18
C LYS A 202 3.22 -12.69 0.07
N PRO A 203 3.21 -11.54 0.77
CA PRO A 203 4.36 -10.64 0.76
C PRO A 203 5.55 -11.25 1.49
N VAL A 204 6.75 -10.81 1.12
CA VAL A 204 7.94 -11.00 1.94
C VAL A 204 7.79 -10.14 3.19
N TYR A 205 7.78 -10.77 4.35
CA TYR A 205 7.67 -10.11 5.64
C TYR A 205 9.04 -9.69 6.13
N ILE A 206 9.22 -8.40 6.42
CA ILE A 206 10.46 -7.84 6.99
C ILE A 206 10.09 -6.99 8.20
N GLU A 207 10.64 -7.34 9.35
CA GLU A 207 10.44 -6.60 10.61
C GLU A 207 11.71 -5.82 10.97
N LEU A 208 11.62 -4.49 11.00
CA LEU A 208 12.68 -3.65 11.53
C LEU A 208 12.73 -3.78 13.06
N LYS A 209 13.83 -4.34 13.57
CA LYS A 209 13.98 -4.63 15.02
C LYS A 209 14.70 -3.53 15.79
N LYS A 210 15.64 -2.83 15.17
CA LYS A 210 16.48 -1.82 15.85
C LYS A 210 15.65 -0.59 16.19
N ILE A 211 15.54 -0.27 17.47
CA ILE A 211 14.84 0.93 17.97
C ILE A 211 15.84 2.08 18.08
N TYR A 212 15.57 3.19 17.39
CA TYR A 212 16.42 4.38 17.41
C TYR A 212 15.94 5.44 18.41
N ARG A 213 14.69 5.36 18.88
CA ARG A 213 14.08 6.34 19.79
C ARG A 213 14.65 6.29 21.22
N GLN A 214 15.35 5.21 21.59
CA GLN A 214 15.79 4.94 22.97
C GLN A 214 17.25 5.31 23.27
N ASN A 215 17.79 6.34 22.62
CA ASN A 215 19.03 6.98 23.11
C ASN A 215 18.77 8.06 24.18
N GLU A 216 17.52 8.29 24.59
CA GLU A 216 17.18 8.99 25.84
C GLU A 216 16.89 7.95 26.93
N GLN A 217 17.97 7.50 27.55
CA GLN A 217 17.97 6.58 28.65
C GLN A 217 17.73 7.36 29.95
N GLU A 218 16.51 7.87 30.16
CA GLU A 218 16.12 8.50 31.43
C GLU A 218 14.58 8.61 31.58
N PHE A 219 13.87 7.49 31.54
CA PHE A 219 12.50 7.43 32.11
C PHE A 219 12.21 6.01 32.60
N ILE A 220 12.88 5.63 33.69
CA ILE A 220 12.35 4.71 34.70
C ILE A 220 12.77 5.30 36.05
N ASP A 221 11.88 6.09 36.64
CA ASP A 221 11.62 6.22 38.08
C ASP A 221 10.16 6.64 38.26
#